data_AF-A0A2E8ZSM5-F1
#
_entry.id   AF-A0A2E8ZSM5-F1
#
_cell.length_a   1.000
_cell.length_b   1.000
_cell.length_c   1.000
_cell.angle_alpha   90.00
_cell.angle_beta   90.00
_cell.angle_gamma   90.00
#
_symmetry.space_group_name_H-M   'P 1'
#
loop_
_entity.id
_entity.type
_entity.pdbx_description
1 polymer ?
#
loop_
_entity_poly.entity_id
_entity_poly.type
_entity_poly.pdbx_seq_one_letter_code
_entity_poly.pdbx_strand_id
1 'polypeptide(L)'
;MLQGLSRKTLNIIILVCLVAITWLQLMGKEDEQAALEPLKLPPLHDAGWQSWANSEGVSVWFQSGGTIDGGTLVIRGAHNSSTHLTLPAASWTIPLHQGLATAPSEEPAVILINGPWSDIEKQAMAALIIREQKLQPMPTTTESWQTCIRQHLPGALWLAQQQGMEWQQLGQLPQQLSGRPLQAPELQEWAVWRLQQSRELRRNWQDEQTRIDIQADLAYHRLPAGTYADLYTSLADAYPQDVTQAVDCLRTIPVATTPAESNQTASQQ
;
A
#
# COMPACT_ATOMS: atom_id res chain seq x y z
N MET A 1 -45.66 -38.09 -45.43
CA MET A 1 -44.68 -39.09 -45.92
C MET A 1 -43.45 -39.05 -45.02
N LEU A 2 -43.40 -39.85 -43.96
CA LEU A 2 -42.19 -40.12 -43.18
C LEU A 2 -42.17 -41.62 -42.87
N GLN A 3 -41.93 -42.41 -43.91
CA GLN A 3 -41.70 -43.84 -43.77
C GLN A 3 -40.20 -44.08 -43.57
N GLY A 4 -39.84 -44.75 -42.47
CA GLY A 4 -38.69 -45.65 -42.46
C GLY A 4 -37.32 -45.11 -42.03
N LEU A 5 -37.24 -44.29 -40.97
CA LEU A 5 -35.95 -44.17 -40.26
C LEU A 5 -35.74 -45.43 -39.41
N SER A 6 -34.77 -46.26 -39.79
CA SER A 6 -34.32 -47.44 -39.05
C SER A 6 -33.98 -47.09 -37.59
N ARG A 7 -34.27 -47.99 -36.64
CA ARG A 7 -33.91 -47.81 -35.22
C ARG A 7 -32.42 -47.46 -35.03
N LYS A 8 -31.55 -47.94 -35.93
CA LYS A 8 -30.11 -47.61 -35.92
C LYS A 8 -29.85 -46.14 -36.29
N THR A 9 -30.50 -45.61 -37.31
CA THR A 9 -30.38 -44.19 -37.70
C THR A 9 -30.92 -43.25 -36.63
N LEU A 10 -32.01 -43.63 -35.94
CA LEU A 10 -32.54 -42.83 -34.83
C LEU A 10 -31.56 -42.77 -33.64
N ASN A 11 -30.99 -43.91 -33.24
CA ASN A 11 -30.03 -43.95 -32.15
C ASN A 11 -28.74 -43.16 -32.46
N ILE A 12 -28.26 -43.19 -33.71
CA ILE A 12 -27.10 -42.41 -34.13
C ILE A 12 -27.39 -40.90 -34.02
N ILE A 13 -28.57 -40.45 -34.46
CA ILE A 13 -28.97 -39.04 -34.36
C ILE A 13 -29.05 -38.60 -32.89
N ILE A 14 -29.65 -39.41 -32.01
CA ILE A 14 -29.75 -39.10 -30.58
C ILE A 14 -28.35 -39.00 -29.94
N LEU A 15 -27.44 -39.91 -30.28
CA LEU A 15 -26.09 -39.94 -29.73
C LEU A 15 -25.26 -38.75 -30.21
N VAL A 16 -25.38 -38.36 -31.49
CA VAL A 16 -24.77 -37.15 -32.04
C VAL A 16 -25.34 -35.90 -31.38
N CYS A 17 -26.66 -35.81 -31.17
CA CYS A 17 -27.28 -34.68 -30.47
C CYS A 17 -26.83 -34.59 -29.00
N LEU A 18 -26.73 -35.72 -28.29
CA LEU A 18 -26.23 -35.72 -26.92
C LEU A 18 -24.79 -35.24 -26.87
N VAL A 19 -23.90 -35.77 -27.71
CA VAL A 19 -22.50 -35.34 -27.80
C VAL A 19 -22.38 -33.86 -28.19
N ALA A 20 -23.21 -33.37 -29.10
CA ALA A 20 -23.24 -31.96 -29.47
C ALA A 20 -23.71 -31.06 -28.32
N ILE A 21 -24.69 -31.49 -27.52
CA ILE A 21 -25.15 -30.75 -26.34
C ILE A 21 -24.08 -30.75 -25.24
N THR A 22 -23.41 -31.89 -24.97
CA THR A 22 -22.29 -31.91 -24.01
C THR A 22 -21.11 -31.09 -24.51
N TRP A 23 -20.82 -31.10 -25.81
CA TRP A 23 -19.77 -30.27 -26.41
C TRP A 23 -20.11 -28.78 -26.29
N LEU A 24 -21.35 -28.38 -26.60
CA LEU A 24 -21.84 -27.00 -26.42
C LEU A 24 -21.82 -26.56 -24.95
N GLN A 25 -22.16 -27.47 -24.01
CA GLN A 25 -22.07 -27.16 -22.58
C GLN A 25 -20.64 -27.12 -22.04
N LEU A 26 -19.68 -27.82 -22.65
CA LEU A 26 -18.26 -27.69 -22.30
C LEU A 26 -17.66 -26.40 -22.89
N MET A 27 -17.97 -26.07 -24.14
CA MET A 27 -17.49 -24.82 -24.77
C MET A 27 -18.12 -23.56 -24.16
N GLY A 28 -19.35 -23.63 -23.63
CA GLY A 28 -20.03 -22.49 -23.01
C GLY A 28 -19.65 -22.23 -21.55
N LYS A 29 -18.66 -22.96 -20.99
CA LYS A 29 -18.21 -22.82 -19.59
C LYS A 29 -16.83 -22.19 -19.44
N GLU A 30 -16.12 -21.93 -20.53
CA GLU A 30 -14.85 -21.23 -20.52
C GLU A 30 -15.12 -19.78 -20.99
N ASP A 31 -14.93 -18.83 -20.07
CA ASP A 31 -14.69 -17.40 -20.35
C ASP A 31 -15.83 -16.44 -20.77
N GLU A 32 -16.97 -16.47 -20.09
CA GLU A 32 -17.76 -15.24 -19.91
C GLU A 32 -18.19 -15.08 -18.44
N GLN A 33 -17.21 -15.05 -17.53
CA GLN A 33 -17.41 -14.32 -16.29
C GLN A 33 -17.57 -12.85 -16.69
N ALA A 34 -18.82 -12.38 -16.71
CA ALA A 34 -19.16 -11.03 -17.10
C ALA A 34 -18.21 -10.03 -16.42
N ALA A 35 -17.51 -9.24 -17.24
CA ALA A 35 -16.57 -8.25 -16.74
C ALA A 35 -17.27 -7.35 -15.71
N LEU A 36 -16.57 -7.13 -14.60
CA LEU A 36 -17.07 -6.28 -13.54
C LEU A 36 -17.26 -4.86 -14.04
N GLU A 37 -18.45 -4.28 -13.82
CA GLU A 37 -18.67 -2.87 -14.15
C GLU A 37 -17.68 -2.00 -13.34
N PRO A 38 -17.02 -1.01 -13.98
CA PRO A 38 -16.12 -0.10 -13.28
C PRO A 38 -16.85 0.71 -12.21
N LEU A 39 -16.22 0.91 -11.06
CA LEU A 39 -16.77 1.78 -10.03
C LEU A 39 -16.67 3.25 -10.44
N LYS A 40 -17.72 4.02 -10.18
CA LYS A 40 -17.67 5.49 -10.31
C LYS A 40 -17.12 6.09 -9.02
N LEU A 41 -15.80 6.29 -8.99
CA LEU A 41 -15.09 6.84 -7.84
C LEU A 41 -14.94 8.37 -7.98
N PRO A 42 -15.47 9.18 -7.05
CA PRO A 42 -15.23 10.62 -7.09
C PRO A 42 -13.77 10.92 -6.71
N PRO A 43 -13.13 11.93 -7.31
CA PRO A 43 -11.70 12.18 -7.12
C PRO A 43 -11.35 12.48 -5.65
N LEU A 44 -10.14 12.10 -5.26
CA LEU A 44 -9.52 12.58 -4.02
C LEU A 44 -8.87 13.94 -4.30
N HIS A 45 -8.98 14.86 -3.35
CA HIS A 45 -8.26 16.13 -3.44
C HIS A 45 -6.77 15.91 -3.19
N ASP A 46 -5.92 16.71 -3.85
CA ASP A 46 -4.49 16.75 -3.53
C ASP A 46 -4.30 17.27 -2.10
N ALA A 47 -3.45 16.60 -1.34
CA ALA A 47 -3.08 17.01 0.00
C ALA A 47 -2.17 18.25 -0.01
N GLY A 48 -1.42 18.48 -1.10
CA GLY A 48 -0.54 19.64 -1.23
C GLY A 48 0.76 19.52 -0.42
N TRP A 49 1.23 18.30 -0.18
CA TRP A 49 2.49 18.06 0.50
C TRP A 49 3.68 18.47 -0.37
N GLN A 50 4.64 19.14 0.26
CA GLN A 50 5.90 19.57 -0.32
C GLN A 50 7.04 18.93 0.46
N SER A 51 8.13 18.57 -0.22
CA SER A 51 9.33 18.03 0.41
C SER A 51 10.41 19.09 0.54
N TRP A 52 11.22 18.97 1.59
CA TRP A 52 12.39 19.82 1.81
C TRP A 52 13.68 19.00 1.81
N ALA A 53 14.59 19.36 0.92
CA ALA A 53 15.93 18.81 0.85
C ALA A 53 16.84 19.53 1.87
N ASN A 54 17.17 18.84 2.96
CA ASN A 54 18.14 19.28 3.97
C ASN A 54 19.50 18.59 3.80
N SER A 55 20.52 19.12 4.46
CA SER A 55 21.89 18.62 4.42
C SER A 55 22.09 17.25 5.08
N GLU A 56 21.23 16.90 6.02
CA GLU A 56 21.26 15.67 6.81
C GLU A 56 20.62 14.50 6.07
N GLY A 57 19.95 14.76 4.94
CA GLY A 57 19.30 13.75 4.11
C GLY A 57 18.03 13.15 4.73
N VAL A 58 17.54 13.70 5.84
CA VAL A 58 16.30 13.24 6.50
C VAL A 58 15.11 13.65 5.64
N SER A 59 14.14 12.76 5.41
CA SER A 59 12.97 13.12 4.60
C SER A 59 12.01 14.00 5.39
N VAL A 60 11.86 15.27 4.98
CA VAL A 60 10.96 16.23 5.60
C VAL A 60 9.86 16.62 4.61
N TRP A 61 8.62 16.49 5.04
CA TRP A 61 7.44 16.90 4.29
C TRP A 61 6.65 17.94 5.06
N PHE A 62 6.09 18.90 4.35
CA PHE A 62 5.20 19.87 4.95
C PHE A 62 4.04 20.26 4.03
N GLN A 63 2.95 20.68 4.64
CA GLN A 63 1.82 21.30 3.95
C GLN A 63 1.30 22.47 4.79
N SER A 64 0.61 23.40 4.14
CA SER A 64 -0.19 24.39 4.86
C SER A 64 -1.48 23.73 5.33
N GLY A 65 -1.85 23.93 6.59
CA GLY A 65 -3.04 23.31 7.18
C GLY A 65 -3.15 23.62 8.66
N GLY A 66 -3.76 22.71 9.43
CA GLY A 66 -4.03 22.93 10.85
C GLY A 66 -5.11 23.99 11.09
N THR A 67 -5.12 24.56 12.29
CA THR A 67 -6.08 25.59 12.70
C THR A 67 -5.38 26.92 12.94
N ILE A 68 -6.16 27.97 13.22
CA ILE A 68 -5.62 29.25 13.69
C ILE A 68 -4.83 29.12 15.01
N ASP A 69 -5.11 28.06 15.78
CA ASP A 69 -4.50 27.84 17.09
C ASP A 69 -3.18 27.08 16.98
N GLY A 70 -2.96 26.33 15.89
CA GLY A 70 -1.77 25.51 15.74
C GLY A 70 -1.84 24.44 14.67
N GLY A 71 -0.91 23.50 14.75
CA GLY A 71 -0.77 22.42 13.78
C GLY A 71 -0.21 21.15 14.38
N THR A 72 -0.09 20.14 13.54
CA THR A 72 0.39 18.80 13.89
C THR A 72 1.76 18.57 13.28
N LEU A 73 2.63 18.01 14.09
CA LEU A 73 3.92 17.50 13.69
C LEU A 73 3.97 16.00 13.96
N VAL A 74 4.45 15.23 12.99
CA VAL A 74 4.63 13.78 13.12
C VAL A 74 6.06 13.41 12.83
N ILE A 75 6.65 12.60 13.70
CA ILE A 75 7.93 11.93 13.49
C ILE A 75 7.63 10.43 13.38
N ARG A 76 7.86 9.86 12.21
CA ARG A 76 7.69 8.43 11.94
C ARG A 76 9.06 7.78 11.81
N GLY A 77 9.36 6.86 12.74
CA GLY A 77 10.64 6.16 12.83
C GLY A 77 10.50 4.65 12.62
N ALA A 78 11.50 3.89 13.07
CA ALA A 78 11.53 2.45 12.92
C ALA A 78 10.49 1.74 13.82
N HIS A 79 10.18 0.48 13.49
CA HIS A 79 9.27 -0.36 14.27
C HIS A 79 7.86 0.24 14.50
N ASN A 80 7.35 1.01 13.54
CA ASN A 80 6.08 1.74 13.63
C ASN A 80 6.05 2.76 14.79
N SER A 81 7.21 3.27 15.22
CA SER A 81 7.27 4.38 16.15
C SER A 81 6.65 5.63 15.50
N SER A 82 5.75 6.29 16.23
CA SER A 82 5.11 7.53 15.78
C SER A 82 5.01 8.49 16.94
N THR A 83 5.65 9.64 16.80
CA THR A 83 5.51 10.74 17.75
C THR A 83 4.65 11.81 17.12
N HIS A 84 3.50 12.08 17.72
CA HIS A 84 2.56 13.12 17.29
C HIS A 84 2.63 14.27 18.29
N LEU A 85 2.94 15.46 17.79
CA LEU A 85 2.99 16.68 18.57
C LEU A 85 2.00 17.69 18.01
N THR A 86 1.18 18.25 18.89
CA THR A 86 0.37 19.42 18.57
C THR A 86 1.10 20.66 19.05
N LEU A 87 1.40 21.58 18.13
CA LEU A 87 2.16 22.78 18.44
C LEU A 87 1.28 24.03 18.21
N PRO A 88 1.36 25.04 19.08
CA PRO A 88 0.61 26.27 18.91
C PRO A 88 1.21 27.14 17.80
N ALA A 89 0.37 27.92 17.11
CA ALA A 89 0.77 28.75 15.98
C ALA A 89 1.84 29.79 16.35
N ALA A 90 1.63 30.53 17.44
CA ALA A 90 2.47 31.68 17.79
C ALA A 90 3.76 31.35 18.57
N SER A 91 3.85 30.19 19.20
CA SER A 91 4.93 29.89 20.16
C SER A 91 5.29 28.40 20.21
N TRP A 92 5.60 27.83 19.05
CA TRP A 92 5.84 26.39 18.88
C TRP A 92 7.14 25.88 19.54
N THR A 93 8.12 26.74 19.81
CA THR A 93 9.47 26.34 20.25
C THR A 93 9.50 25.61 21.59
N ILE A 94 8.88 26.17 22.64
CA ILE A 94 8.85 25.57 23.97
C ILE A 94 8.06 24.25 23.97
N PRO A 95 6.82 24.18 23.43
CA PRO A 95 6.08 22.93 23.32
C PRO A 95 6.80 21.87 22.49
N LEU A 96 7.53 22.27 21.45
CA LEU A 96 8.34 21.34 20.66
C LEU A 96 9.46 20.74 21.49
N HIS A 97 10.25 21.55 22.19
CA HIS A 97 11.30 21.04 23.07
C HIS A 97 10.75 20.11 24.17
N GLN A 98 9.60 20.45 24.75
CA GLN A 98 8.93 19.61 25.75
C GLN A 98 8.45 18.28 25.14
N GLY A 99 7.89 18.31 23.94
CA GLY A 99 7.45 17.13 23.20
C GLY A 99 8.59 16.20 22.79
N LEU A 100 9.80 16.75 22.65
CA LEU A 100 11.03 16.02 22.31
C LEU A 100 11.86 15.61 23.53
N ALA A 101 11.37 15.78 24.75
CA ALA A 101 12.15 15.61 25.98
C ALA A 101 12.64 14.17 26.25
N THR A 102 12.26 13.20 25.42
CA THR A 102 12.78 11.83 25.47
C THR A 102 14.23 11.77 24.97
N ALA A 103 14.94 10.72 25.38
CA ALA A 103 16.28 10.46 24.86
C ALA A 103 16.26 10.42 23.31
N PRO A 104 17.34 10.86 22.63
CA PRO A 104 17.42 10.80 21.18
C PRO A 104 17.13 9.39 20.68
N SER A 105 16.28 9.26 19.67
CA SER A 105 15.97 7.96 19.07
C SER A 105 17.14 7.42 18.22
N GLU A 106 17.99 8.31 17.68
CA GLU A 106 19.12 7.97 16.81
C GLU A 106 18.74 7.00 15.68
N GLU A 107 17.53 7.14 15.13
CA GLU A 107 16.95 6.20 14.17
C GLU A 107 16.65 6.84 12.80
N PRO A 108 16.57 6.03 11.72
CA PRO A 108 16.02 6.47 10.46
C PRO A 108 14.57 6.91 10.62
N ALA A 109 14.26 8.14 10.20
CA ALA A 109 12.93 8.70 10.39
C ALA A 109 12.54 9.68 9.28
N VAL A 110 11.23 9.98 9.23
CA VAL A 110 10.65 11.02 8.40
C VAL A 110 9.88 12.00 9.27
N ILE A 111 9.90 13.28 8.89
CA ILE A 111 9.20 14.36 9.61
C ILE A 111 8.09 14.90 8.71
N LEU A 112 6.91 15.09 9.29
CA LEU A 112 5.76 15.71 8.65
C LEU A 112 5.29 16.88 9.47
N ILE A 113 5.08 18.02 8.82
CA ILE A 113 4.64 19.26 9.47
C ILE A 113 3.42 19.80 8.73
N ASN A 114 2.29 19.80 9.43
CA ASN A 114 1.03 20.35 8.96
C ASN A 114 0.60 21.48 9.87
N GLY A 115 0.56 22.72 9.37
CA GLY A 115 0.16 23.84 10.22
C GLY A 115 0.21 25.20 9.54
N PRO A 116 -0.16 26.25 10.29
CA PRO A 116 -0.31 27.62 9.77
C PRO A 116 1.02 28.35 9.59
N TRP A 117 2.14 27.73 9.97
CA TRP A 117 3.46 28.35 9.95
C TRP A 117 3.99 28.58 8.54
N SER A 118 4.85 29.58 8.37
CA SER A 118 5.58 29.79 7.13
C SER A 118 6.54 28.63 6.83
N ASP A 119 6.92 28.42 5.58
CA ASP A 119 7.82 27.32 5.22
C ASP A 119 9.19 27.44 5.91
N ILE A 120 9.67 28.66 6.16
CA ILE A 120 10.90 28.91 6.93
C ILE A 120 10.76 28.39 8.36
N GLU A 121 9.63 28.65 9.02
CA GLU A 121 9.39 28.13 10.37
C GLU A 121 9.27 26.61 10.38
N LYS A 122 8.59 26.01 9.38
CA LYS A 122 8.52 24.54 9.26
C LYS A 122 9.91 23.93 9.06
N GLN A 123 10.77 24.55 8.24
CA GLN A 123 12.17 24.12 8.07
C GLN A 123 12.96 24.28 9.37
N ALA A 124 12.77 25.36 10.13
CA ALA A 124 13.42 25.57 11.41
C ALA A 124 12.99 24.52 12.47
N MET A 125 11.70 24.18 12.52
CA MET A 125 11.19 23.09 13.36
C MET A 125 11.85 21.76 12.99
N ALA A 126 11.87 21.42 11.70
CA ALA A 126 12.47 20.18 11.21
C ALA A 126 13.97 20.10 11.54
N ALA A 127 14.73 21.18 11.30
CA ALA A 127 16.15 21.24 11.62
C ALA A 127 16.40 21.05 13.14
N LEU A 128 15.56 21.66 13.99
CA LEU A 128 15.63 21.46 15.42
C LEU A 128 15.39 19.99 15.79
N ILE A 129 14.32 19.37 15.27
CA ILE A 129 13.99 17.96 15.55
C ILE A 129 15.13 17.03 15.12
N ILE A 130 15.64 17.20 13.89
CA ILE A 130 16.74 16.40 13.36
C ILE A 130 17.94 16.46 14.32
N ARG A 131 18.27 17.66 14.81
CA ARG A 131 19.39 17.86 15.74
C ARG A 131 19.13 17.24 17.12
N GLU A 132 17.98 17.54 17.73
CA GLU A 132 17.69 17.12 19.11
C GLU A 132 17.47 15.60 19.21
N GLN A 133 16.81 15.00 18.22
CA GLN A 133 16.55 13.55 18.19
C GLN A 133 17.65 12.77 17.47
N LYS A 134 18.63 13.46 16.85
CA LYS A 134 19.70 12.89 16.03
C LYS A 134 19.17 11.92 14.97
N LEU A 135 18.10 12.35 14.28
CA LEU A 135 17.45 11.53 13.27
C LEU A 135 18.41 11.22 12.13
N GLN A 136 18.34 10.00 11.63
CA GLN A 136 19.17 9.53 10.53
C GLN A 136 18.37 9.54 9.21
N PRO A 137 19.05 9.71 8.07
CA PRO A 137 18.41 9.53 6.77
C PRO A 137 17.95 8.08 6.60
N MET A 138 16.88 7.90 5.82
CA MET A 138 16.45 6.55 5.45
C MET A 138 17.53 5.85 4.61
N PRO A 139 17.88 4.58 4.91
CA PRO A 139 18.94 3.87 4.19
C PRO A 139 18.57 3.72 2.71
N THR A 140 19.45 4.03 1.77
CA THR A 140 19.18 3.92 0.32
C THR A 140 18.69 2.51 -0.05
N THR A 141 17.53 2.39 -0.73
CA THR A 141 17.09 1.11 -1.31
C THR A 141 17.52 1.04 -2.77
N THR A 142 17.91 -0.15 -3.19
CA THR A 142 17.92 -0.56 -4.60
C THR A 142 16.74 -1.49 -4.90
N GLU A 143 15.73 -1.49 -4.03
CA GLU A 143 14.75 -2.56 -3.93
C GLU A 143 13.62 -2.38 -4.94
N SER A 144 13.46 -3.38 -5.81
CA SER A 144 12.45 -3.39 -6.88
C SER A 144 11.01 -3.58 -6.37
N TRP A 145 10.80 -3.87 -5.08
CA TRP A 145 9.47 -4.19 -4.56
C TRP A 145 8.51 -3.02 -4.63
N GLN A 146 9.01 -1.80 -4.47
CA GLN A 146 8.20 -0.58 -4.62
C GLN A 146 7.57 -0.51 -6.00
N THR A 147 8.31 -0.95 -7.03
CA THR A 147 7.80 -1.00 -8.41
C THR A 147 6.71 -2.05 -8.53
N CYS A 148 6.92 -3.25 -7.99
CA CYS A 148 5.91 -4.31 -8.01
C CYS A 148 4.61 -3.91 -7.31
N ILE A 149 4.70 -3.32 -6.11
CA ILE A 149 3.53 -2.85 -5.38
C ILE A 149 2.78 -1.79 -6.19
N ARG A 150 3.50 -0.83 -6.79
CA ARG A 150 2.89 0.24 -7.58
C ARG A 150 2.20 -0.25 -8.85
N GLN A 151 2.73 -1.27 -9.50
CA GLN A 151 2.14 -1.83 -10.71
C GLN A 151 0.87 -2.64 -10.43
N HIS A 152 0.75 -3.20 -9.23
CA HIS A 152 -0.34 -4.10 -8.85
C HIS A 152 -0.94 -3.71 -7.49
N LEU A 153 -1.31 -2.43 -7.32
CA LEU A 153 -1.75 -1.87 -6.03
C LEU A 153 -2.96 -2.60 -5.41
N PRO A 154 -4.07 -2.85 -6.12
CA PRO A 154 -5.21 -3.60 -5.57
C PRO A 154 -4.81 -5.01 -5.13
N GLY A 155 -4.03 -5.70 -5.97
CA GLY A 155 -3.50 -7.03 -5.67
C GLY A 155 -2.62 -7.03 -4.43
N ALA A 156 -1.70 -6.08 -4.33
CA ALA A 156 -0.80 -5.93 -3.18
C ALA A 156 -1.59 -5.64 -1.88
N LEU A 157 -2.61 -4.77 -1.92
CA LEU A 157 -3.47 -4.49 -0.78
C LEU A 157 -4.24 -5.74 -0.34
N TRP A 158 -4.86 -6.46 -1.28
CA TRP A 158 -5.55 -7.71 -0.97
C TRP A 158 -4.60 -8.70 -0.29
N LEU A 159 -3.41 -8.90 -0.85
CA LEU A 159 -2.39 -9.80 -0.30
C LEU A 159 -1.95 -9.39 1.11
N ALA A 160 -1.81 -8.09 1.36
CA ALA A 160 -1.46 -7.56 2.66
C ALA A 160 -2.56 -7.89 3.70
N GLN A 161 -3.82 -7.67 3.35
CA GLN A 161 -4.95 -7.94 4.23
C GLN A 161 -5.10 -9.44 4.58
N GLN A 162 -4.76 -10.34 3.65
CA GLN A 162 -4.70 -11.78 3.94
C GLN A 162 -3.65 -12.15 5.00
N GLN A 163 -2.70 -11.26 5.28
CA GLN A 163 -1.68 -11.41 6.30
C GLN A 163 -1.96 -10.55 7.55
N GLY A 164 -3.14 -9.91 7.62
CA GLY A 164 -3.51 -9.01 8.71
C GLY A 164 -2.77 -7.67 8.67
N MET A 165 -2.23 -7.28 7.51
CA MET A 165 -1.63 -5.97 7.30
C MET A 165 -2.66 -4.98 6.75
N GLU A 166 -2.52 -3.74 7.19
CA GLU A 166 -3.23 -2.60 6.63
C GLU A 166 -2.44 -1.95 5.49
N TRP A 167 -3.06 -1.02 4.76
CA TRP A 167 -2.43 -0.36 3.61
C TRP A 167 -1.12 0.37 3.98
N GLN A 168 -1.02 0.90 5.21
CA GLN A 168 0.19 1.55 5.75
C GLN A 168 1.41 0.63 5.71
N GLN A 169 1.17 -0.67 5.87
CA GLN A 169 2.19 -1.69 6.01
C GLN A 169 2.55 -2.35 4.67
N LEU A 170 2.05 -1.83 3.54
CA LEU A 170 2.36 -2.37 2.21
C LEU A 170 3.86 -2.46 1.96
N GLY A 171 4.67 -1.53 2.48
CA GLY A 171 6.13 -1.60 2.36
C GLY A 171 6.79 -2.79 3.07
N GLN A 172 6.06 -3.49 3.94
CA GLN A 172 6.51 -4.65 4.71
C GLN A 172 6.08 -5.98 4.05
N LEU A 173 5.15 -5.92 3.08
CA LEU A 173 4.61 -7.07 2.37
C LEU A 173 5.68 -8.03 1.80
N PRO A 174 6.78 -7.56 1.18
CA PRO A 174 7.78 -8.47 0.60
C PRO A 174 8.43 -9.40 1.62
N GLN A 175 8.60 -8.93 2.86
CA GLN A 175 9.24 -9.70 3.93
C GLN A 175 8.31 -10.77 4.51
N GLN A 176 6.99 -10.56 4.41
CA GLN A 176 5.99 -11.42 5.04
C GLN A 176 5.35 -12.43 4.09
N LEU A 177 5.61 -12.34 2.78
CA LEU A 177 5.20 -13.31 1.76
C LEU A 177 5.87 -14.68 1.96
N SER A 178 5.43 -15.41 2.98
CA SER A 178 5.97 -16.71 3.38
C SER A 178 5.16 -17.83 2.76
N GLY A 179 5.69 -18.50 1.72
CA GLY A 179 5.46 -19.90 1.28
C GLY A 179 4.03 -20.46 1.15
N ARG A 180 2.98 -19.74 1.54
CA ARG A 180 1.59 -20.18 1.48
C ARG A 180 1.07 -19.98 0.06
N PRO A 181 0.30 -20.95 -0.46
CA PRO A 181 -0.44 -20.75 -1.69
C PRO A 181 -1.45 -19.64 -1.44
N LEU A 182 -1.28 -18.52 -2.15
CA LEU A 182 -2.23 -17.42 -2.17
C LEU A 182 -3.13 -17.65 -3.38
N GLN A 183 -4.43 -17.78 -3.12
CA GLN A 183 -5.43 -17.93 -4.16
C GLN A 183 -6.08 -16.56 -4.41
N ALA A 184 -6.21 -16.20 -5.68
CA ALA A 184 -7.00 -15.03 -6.06
C ALA A 184 -8.45 -15.24 -5.62
N PRO A 185 -9.14 -14.18 -5.14
CA PRO A 185 -10.52 -14.30 -4.72
C PRO A 185 -11.45 -14.55 -5.90
N GLU A 186 -12.62 -15.09 -5.59
CA GLU A 186 -13.70 -15.22 -6.57
C GLU A 186 -14.20 -13.83 -7.01
N LEU A 187 -14.71 -13.73 -8.24
CA LEU A 187 -15.08 -12.45 -8.85
C LEU A 187 -16.09 -11.65 -7.99
N GLN A 188 -17.04 -12.33 -7.38
CA GLN A 188 -18.07 -11.70 -6.54
C GLN A 188 -17.49 -11.19 -5.20
N GLU A 189 -16.57 -11.94 -4.61
CA GLU A 189 -15.87 -11.55 -3.39
C GLU A 189 -15.03 -10.30 -3.63
N TRP A 190 -14.27 -10.30 -4.74
CA TRP A 190 -13.52 -9.14 -5.19
C TRP A 190 -14.40 -7.93 -5.44
N ALA A 191 -15.57 -8.12 -6.07
CA ALA A 191 -16.49 -7.04 -6.36
C ALA A 191 -17.00 -6.34 -5.09
N VAL A 192 -17.30 -7.11 -4.04
CA VAL A 192 -17.69 -6.59 -2.73
C VAL A 192 -16.52 -5.88 -2.06
N TRP A 193 -15.34 -6.51 -2.09
CA TRP A 193 -14.13 -5.98 -1.48
C TRP A 193 -13.70 -4.64 -2.07
N ARG A 194 -13.60 -4.49 -3.40
CA ARG A 194 -13.18 -3.21 -4.02
C ARG A 194 -14.13 -2.07 -3.65
N LEU A 195 -15.43 -2.35 -3.52
CA LEU A 195 -16.42 -1.37 -3.08
C LEU A 195 -16.23 -0.99 -1.60
N GLN A 196 -15.94 -1.96 -0.73
CA GLN A 196 -15.64 -1.70 0.68
C GLN A 196 -14.35 -0.89 0.82
N GLN A 197 -13.27 -1.32 0.16
CA GLN A 197 -11.96 -0.67 0.22
C GLN A 197 -11.99 0.74 -0.34
N SER A 198 -12.65 0.99 -1.47
CA SER A 198 -12.77 2.36 -2.01
C SER A 198 -13.49 3.29 -1.03
N ARG A 199 -14.51 2.82 -0.32
CA ARG A 199 -15.21 3.62 0.71
C ARG A 199 -14.33 3.89 1.92
N GLU A 200 -13.57 2.89 2.36
CA GLU A 200 -12.65 3.00 3.49
C GLU A 200 -11.52 3.98 3.19
N LEU A 201 -10.82 3.80 2.06
CA LEU A 201 -9.74 4.69 1.65
C LEU A 201 -10.22 6.14 1.50
N ARG A 202 -11.40 6.35 0.92
CA ARG A 202 -11.97 7.69 0.80
C ARG A 202 -12.25 8.31 2.17
N ARG A 203 -12.82 7.54 3.10
CA ARG A 203 -13.12 8.02 4.46
C ARG A 203 -11.83 8.42 5.19
N ASN A 204 -10.82 7.57 5.09
CA ASN A 204 -9.51 7.80 5.70
C ASN A 204 -8.84 9.06 5.09
N TRP A 205 -8.99 9.32 3.80
CA TRP A 205 -8.46 10.53 3.16
C TRP A 205 -9.15 11.83 3.58
N GLN A 206 -10.44 11.74 3.95
CA GLN A 206 -11.23 12.90 4.39
C GLN A 206 -10.83 13.38 5.78
N ASP A 207 -10.33 12.48 6.63
CA ASP A 207 -9.81 12.82 7.94
C ASP A 207 -8.40 13.43 7.82
N GLU A 208 -8.18 14.58 8.47
CA GLU A 208 -6.90 15.30 8.38
C GLU A 208 -5.76 14.52 9.04
N GLN A 209 -5.99 13.97 10.24
CA GLN A 209 -4.96 13.25 10.97
C GLN A 209 -4.55 12.00 10.20
N THR A 210 -5.53 11.24 9.71
CA THR A 210 -5.31 10.05 8.91
C THR A 210 -4.57 10.39 7.62
N ARG A 211 -4.84 11.53 6.97
CA ARG A 211 -4.08 11.99 5.79
C ARG A 211 -2.61 12.30 6.09
N ILE A 212 -2.33 12.86 7.27
CA ILE A 212 -0.95 13.07 7.73
C ILE A 212 -0.26 11.73 7.94
N ASP A 213 -0.94 10.79 8.61
CA ASP A 213 -0.40 9.45 8.88
C ASP A 213 -0.17 8.68 7.58
N ILE A 214 -1.08 8.81 6.61
CA ILE A 214 -0.93 8.26 5.26
C ILE A 214 0.35 8.77 4.61
N GLN A 215 0.55 10.08 4.58
CA GLN A 215 1.77 10.65 4.00
C GLN A 215 3.02 10.20 4.77
N ALA A 216 2.92 10.02 6.09
CA ALA A 216 4.02 9.56 6.93
C ALA A 216 4.47 8.15 6.53
N ASP A 217 3.51 7.25 6.36
CA ASP A 217 3.78 5.87 5.95
C ASP A 217 4.32 5.77 4.53
N LEU A 218 3.76 6.57 3.60
CA LEU A 218 4.28 6.66 2.24
C LEU A 218 5.73 7.14 2.24
N ALA A 219 6.04 8.23 2.96
CA ALA A 219 7.38 8.78 3.03
C ALA A 219 8.37 7.81 3.68
N TYR A 220 7.97 7.16 4.79
CA TYR A 220 8.80 6.21 5.52
C TYR A 220 9.10 4.95 4.69
N HIS A 221 8.07 4.36 4.07
CA HIS A 221 8.23 3.22 3.17
C HIS A 221 8.73 3.61 1.78
N ARG A 222 8.98 4.91 1.55
CA ARG A 222 9.47 5.50 0.28
C ARG A 222 8.62 5.13 -0.92
N LEU A 223 7.32 5.01 -0.69
CA LEU A 223 6.34 4.98 -1.76
C LEU A 223 6.11 6.42 -2.24
N PRO A 224 5.90 6.65 -3.55
CA PRO A 224 5.56 7.97 -4.06
C PRO A 224 4.34 8.58 -3.33
N ALA A 225 4.33 9.89 -3.12
CA ALA A 225 3.24 10.58 -2.41
C ALA A 225 1.86 10.34 -3.04
N GLY A 226 1.79 10.13 -4.36
CA GLY A 226 0.55 9.82 -5.08
C GLY A 226 0.02 8.39 -4.88
N THR A 227 0.81 7.48 -4.30
CA THR A 227 0.48 6.04 -4.25
C THR A 227 -0.87 5.75 -3.61
N TYR A 228 -1.29 6.52 -2.61
CA TYR A 228 -2.60 6.35 -1.98
C TYR A 228 -3.76 6.70 -2.92
N ALA A 229 -3.61 7.79 -3.68
CA ALA A 229 -4.59 8.21 -4.68
C ALA A 229 -4.61 7.25 -5.89
N ASP A 230 -3.43 6.77 -6.30
CA ASP A 230 -3.30 5.75 -7.34
C ASP A 230 -3.99 4.44 -6.91
N LEU A 231 -3.79 4.00 -5.67
CA LEU A 231 -4.48 2.84 -5.10
C LEU A 231 -6.00 3.05 -5.13
N TYR A 232 -6.48 4.19 -4.62
CA TYR A 232 -7.91 4.50 -4.62
C TYR A 232 -8.51 4.46 -6.03
N THR A 233 -7.85 5.08 -7.01
CA THR A 233 -8.36 5.15 -8.39
C THR A 233 -8.29 3.79 -9.09
N SER A 234 -7.24 3.01 -8.87
CA SER A 234 -7.08 1.67 -9.45
C SER A 234 -8.15 0.67 -8.99
N LEU A 235 -8.81 0.90 -7.84
CA LEU A 235 -9.93 0.06 -7.40
C LEU A 235 -11.16 0.17 -8.31
N ALA A 236 -11.23 1.17 -9.19
CA ALA A 236 -12.36 1.34 -10.10
C ALA A 236 -12.49 0.16 -11.07
N ASP A 237 -11.37 -0.26 -11.65
CA ASP A 237 -11.24 -1.26 -12.70
C ASP A 237 -10.43 -2.50 -12.30
N ALA A 238 -9.95 -2.56 -11.05
CA ALA A 238 -9.23 -3.71 -10.48
C ALA A 238 -9.93 -5.05 -10.71
N TYR A 239 -9.14 -6.09 -10.97
CA TYR A 239 -9.62 -7.46 -11.24
C TYR A 239 -8.88 -8.49 -10.37
N PRO A 240 -9.48 -9.65 -9.99
CA PRO A 240 -8.81 -10.64 -9.15
C PRO A 240 -7.41 -11.08 -9.61
N GLN A 241 -7.11 -11.02 -10.91
CA GLN A 241 -5.79 -11.38 -11.45
C GLN A 241 -4.68 -10.44 -10.99
N ASP A 242 -4.99 -9.22 -10.53
CA ASP A 242 -4.03 -8.30 -9.94
C ASP A 242 -3.30 -8.94 -8.74
N VAL A 243 -3.99 -9.83 -8.01
CA VAL A 243 -3.41 -10.59 -6.90
C VAL A 243 -2.29 -11.50 -7.40
N THR A 244 -2.53 -12.28 -8.45
CA THR A 244 -1.54 -13.18 -9.02
C THR A 244 -0.35 -12.42 -9.59
N GLN A 245 -0.62 -11.33 -10.31
CA GLN A 245 0.45 -10.48 -10.88
C GLN A 245 1.31 -9.83 -9.79
N ALA A 246 0.70 -9.36 -8.69
CA ALA A 246 1.42 -8.83 -7.54
C ALA A 246 2.34 -9.90 -6.91
N VAL A 247 1.82 -11.12 -6.69
CA VAL A 247 2.63 -12.24 -6.17
C VAL A 247 3.79 -12.56 -7.09
N ASP A 248 3.54 -12.71 -8.39
CA ASP A 248 4.56 -13.09 -9.36
C ASP A 248 5.67 -12.03 -9.44
N CYS A 249 5.31 -10.75 -9.45
CA CYS A 249 6.28 -9.67 -9.42
C CYS A 249 7.10 -9.70 -8.12
N LEU A 250 6.45 -9.77 -6.95
CA LEU A 250 7.14 -9.74 -5.66
C LEU A 250 8.05 -10.95 -5.43
N ARG A 251 7.71 -12.13 -5.97
CA ARG A 251 8.55 -13.34 -5.90
C ARG A 251 9.81 -13.27 -6.76
N THR A 252 9.84 -12.42 -7.79
CA THR A 252 11.05 -12.25 -8.62
C THR A 252 12.14 -11.42 -7.93
N ILE A 253 11.81 -10.83 -6.78
CA ILE A 253 12.71 -9.97 -6.03
C ILE A 253 13.58 -10.84 -5.12
N PRO A 254 14.91 -10.73 -5.20
CA PRO A 254 15.78 -11.42 -4.26
C PRO A 254 15.49 -10.91 -2.85
N VAL A 255 14.96 -11.77 -1.98
CA VAL A 255 14.86 -11.48 -0.55
C VAL A 255 16.29 -11.29 -0.05
N ALA A 256 16.60 -10.12 0.51
CA ALA A 256 17.90 -9.87 1.12
C ALA A 256 18.10 -10.92 2.23
N THR A 257 18.92 -11.94 1.96
CA THR A 257 19.37 -12.87 2.99
C THR A 257 20.22 -12.08 3.97
N THR A 258 19.72 -11.90 5.19
CA THR A 258 20.52 -11.50 6.34
C THR A 258 21.79 -12.36 6.33
N PRO A 259 23.01 -11.78 6.42
CA PRO A 259 24.20 -12.60 6.56
C PRO A 259 24.04 -13.39 7.86
N ALA A 260 23.92 -14.71 7.72
CA ALA A 260 23.96 -15.62 8.84
C ALA A 260 25.23 -15.33 9.64
N GLU A 261 25.09 -15.11 10.95
CA GLU A 261 26.19 -15.18 11.90
C GLU A 261 27.02 -16.43 11.59
N SER A 262 28.19 -16.23 11.01
CA SER A 262 29.22 -17.24 10.92
C SER A 262 29.82 -17.44 12.31
N ASN A 263 29.05 -18.05 13.21
CA ASN A 263 29.60 -18.74 14.37
C ASN A 263 30.16 -20.07 13.87
N GLN A 264 31.43 -20.06 13.48
CA GLN A 264 32.28 -21.25 13.50
C GLN A 264 33.51 -20.95 14.36
N THR A 265 33.34 -21.25 15.64
CA THR A 265 34.20 -22.17 16.38
C THR A 265 35.49 -22.57 15.66
N ALA A 266 36.58 -21.84 15.93
CA ALA A 266 37.93 -22.39 15.86
C ALA A 266 38.38 -22.68 17.29
N SER A 267 38.02 -23.87 17.77
CA SER A 267 38.67 -24.53 18.90
C SER A 267 39.69 -25.51 18.33
N GLN A 268 40.84 -25.61 19.00
CA GLN A 268 41.86 -26.67 18.89
C GLN A 268 42.86 -26.58 17.72
N GLN A 269 44.03 -25.98 18.00
CA GLN A 269 45.28 -26.73 18.19
C GLN A 269 46.28 -25.90 19.01
#